data_AF-A0A1N6W713-F1
#
_entry.id   AF-A0A1N6W713-F1
#
_cell.length_a   1.000
_cell.length_b   1.000
_cell.length_c   1.000
_cell.angle_alpha   90.00
_cell.angle_beta   90.00
_cell.angle_gamma   90.00
#
_symmetry.space_group_name_H-M   'P 1'
#
loop_
_entity.id
_entity.type
_entity.pdbx_description
1 polymer ?
#
loop_
_entity_poly.entity_id
_entity_poly.type
_entity_poly.pdbx_seq_one_letter_code
_entity_poly.pdbx_strand_id
1 'polypeptide(L)'
;MYLVKDLVEGRIVYYWVDEDGSTRSPLVATFALAEDWWKQFTFDRYEGPERRASVVDRRSNTEKRLRMDQSNRFASTNVQGRRETDRPVKVTFDLVQKRIKEMTGS
;
A
#
# COMPACT_ATOMS: atom_id res chain seq x y z
N MET A 1 -9.72 1.89 5.98
CA MET A 1 -8.74 2.86 5.42
C MET A 1 -8.49 2.59 3.94
N TYR A 2 -8.43 3.63 3.12
CA TYR A 2 -8.40 3.57 1.66
C TYR A 2 -7.27 4.43 1.10
N LEU A 3 -6.61 3.95 0.05
CA LEU A 3 -5.59 4.72 -0.66
C LEU A 3 -6.25 5.55 -1.77
N VAL A 4 -6.04 6.86 -1.72
CA VAL A 4 -6.52 7.81 -2.72
C VAL A 4 -5.35 8.26 -3.58
N LYS A 5 -5.59 8.30 -4.89
CA LYS A 5 -4.72 8.93 -5.88
C LYS A 5 -5.45 10.17 -6.39
N ASP A 6 -4.82 11.33 -6.27
CA ASP A 6 -5.41 12.62 -6.62
C ASP A 6 -4.45 13.44 -7.48
N LEU A 7 -4.99 14.46 -8.13
CA LEU A 7 -4.24 15.45 -8.89
C LEU A 7 -4.36 16.80 -8.18
N VAL A 8 -3.30 17.20 -7.49
CA VAL A 8 -3.22 18.46 -6.75
C VAL A 8 -2.18 19.34 -7.41
N GLU A 9 -2.56 20.57 -7.80
CA GLU A 9 -1.66 21.54 -8.45
C GLU A 9 -0.94 20.97 -9.70
N GLY A 10 -1.63 20.10 -10.45
CA GLY A 10 -1.06 19.45 -11.65
C GLY A 10 -0.08 18.31 -11.35
N ARG A 11 0.06 17.89 -10.09
CA ARG A 11 0.92 16.77 -9.68
C ARG A 11 0.09 15.63 -9.10
N ILE A 12 0.45 14.40 -9.47
CA ILE A 12 -0.19 13.21 -8.90
C ILE A 12 0.33 13.04 -7.48
N VAL A 13 -0.60 12.92 -6.53
CA VAL A 13 -0.31 12.66 -5.12
C VAL A 13 -1.09 11.46 -4.64
N TYR A 14 -0.56 10.80 -3.62
CA TYR A 14 -1.14 9.62 -2.97
C TYR A 14 -1.29 9.90 -1.48
N TYR A 15 -2.42 9.50 -0.89
CA TYR A 15 -2.64 9.63 0.54
C TYR A 15 -3.70 8.64 1.05
N TRP A 16 -3.63 8.34 2.34
CA TRP A 16 -4.54 7.45 3.02
C TRP A 16 -5.64 8.21 3.73
N VAL A 17 -6.86 7.72 3.56
CA VAL A 17 -8.07 8.25 4.16
C VAL A 17 -8.73 7.14 4.97
N ASP A 18 -9.20 7.48 6.16
CA ASP A 18 -9.91 6.53 7.02
C ASP A 18 -11.39 6.42 6.63
N GLU A 19 -12.12 5.48 7.23
CA GLU A 19 -13.51 5.20 6.85
C GLU A 19 -14.47 6.35 7.16
N ASP A 20 -14.09 7.22 8.08
CA ASP A 20 -14.77 8.48 8.43
C ASP A 20 -14.50 9.62 7.41
N GLY A 21 -13.62 9.39 6.42
CA GLY A 21 -13.20 10.41 5.46
C GLY A 21 -12.03 11.29 5.93
N SER A 22 -11.47 11.05 7.11
CA SER A 22 -10.34 11.81 7.63
C SER A 22 -9.03 11.39 6.96
N THR A 23 -8.25 12.36 6.46
CA THR A 23 -6.91 12.11 5.95
C THR A 23 -5.98 11.71 7.09
N ARG A 24 -5.36 10.52 6.98
CA ARG A 24 -4.45 9.97 8.00
C ARG A 24 -2.98 10.15 7.64
N SER A 25 -2.64 10.09 6.36
CA SER A 25 -1.26 10.22 5.89
C SER A 25 -0.98 11.60 5.29
N PRO A 26 0.28 12.05 5.27
CA PRO A 26 0.68 13.17 4.42
C PRO A 26 0.46 12.84 2.93
N LEU A 27 0.37 13.88 2.11
CA LEU A 27 0.36 13.77 0.66
C LEU A 27 1.77 13.37 0.18
N VAL A 28 1.89 12.25 -0.51
CA VAL A 28 3.17 11.77 -1.04
C VAL A 28 3.14 11.66 -2.56
N ALA A 29 4.29 11.90 -3.19
CA ALA A 29 4.38 11.98 -4.65
C ALA A 29 4.36 10.61 -5.35
N THR A 30 4.65 9.52 -4.63
CA THR A 30 4.76 8.18 -5.23
C THR A 30 3.97 7.15 -4.45
N PHE A 31 3.48 6.15 -5.18
CA PHE A 31 2.78 5.00 -4.60
C PHE A 31 3.64 4.24 -3.57
N ALA A 32 4.95 4.09 -3.84
CA ALA A 32 5.88 3.40 -2.94
C ALA A 32 5.96 4.08 -1.56
N LEU A 33 6.02 5.42 -1.53
CA LEU A 33 6.02 6.18 -0.27
C LEU A 33 4.69 6.02 0.49
N ALA A 34 3.57 5.93 -0.23
CA ALA A 34 2.27 5.71 0.40
C ALA A 34 2.18 4.29 0.99
N GLU A 35 2.73 3.30 0.29
CA GLU A 35 2.79 1.92 0.78
C GLU A 35 3.70 1.79 2.01
N ASP A 36 4.87 2.43 2.00
CA ASP A 36 5.79 2.41 3.13
C ASP A 36 5.21 3.09 4.37
N TRP A 37 4.51 4.22 4.19
CA TRP A 37 3.77 4.86 5.28
C TRP A 37 2.73 3.92 5.87
N TRP A 38 1.98 3.19 5.05
CA TRP A 38 0.96 2.25 5.52
C TRP A 38 1.54 1.09 6.32
N LYS A 39 2.67 0.53 5.85
CA LYS A 39 3.39 -0.53 6.57
C LYS A 39 3.84 -0.02 7.93
N GLN A 40 4.43 1.18 7.99
CA GLN A 40 4.87 1.79 9.24
C GLN A 40 3.70 2.05 10.18
N PHE A 41 2.62 2.66 9.67
CA PHE A 41 1.42 2.96 10.45
C PHE A 41 0.76 1.70 11.03
N THR A 42 0.69 0.63 10.24
CA THR A 42 0.13 -0.65 10.68
C THR A 42 1.03 -1.34 11.71
N PHE A 43 2.35 -1.22 11.54
CA PHE A 43 3.34 -1.73 12.50
C PHE A 43 3.24 -0.98 13.83
N ASP A 44 3.23 0.35 13.81
CA ASP A 44 3.17 1.18 15.02
C ASP A 44 1.88 1.00 15.83
N ARG A 45 0.77 0.63 15.17
CA ARG A 45 -0.52 0.34 15.81
C ARG A 45 -0.67 -1.09 16.34
N TYR A 46 0.29 -1.98 16.07
CA TYR A 46 0.16 -3.38 16.47
C TYR A 46 0.52 -3.57 17.96
N GLU A 47 -0.48 -3.67 18.84
CA GLU A 47 -0.31 -3.87 20.29
C GLU A 47 -0.20 -5.37 20.72
N GLY A 48 0.07 -6.30 19.80
CA GLY A 48 0.25 -7.71 20.14
C GLY A 48 1.63 -8.02 20.74
N PRO A 49 1.83 -9.19 21.41
CA PRO A 49 3.16 -9.62 21.87
C PRO A 49 4.10 -9.80 20.66
N GLU A 50 4.84 -8.74 20.37
CA GLU A 50 5.68 -8.58 19.19
C GLU A 50 6.85 -9.57 19.24
N ARG A 51 6.75 -10.66 18.47
CA ARG A 51 7.85 -11.64 18.32
C ARG A 51 8.97 -11.18 17.38
N ARG A 52 8.96 -9.94 16.88
CA ARG A 52 9.90 -9.45 15.85
C ARG A 52 10.41 -8.04 16.17
N ALA A 53 11.71 -7.92 16.41
CA ALA A 53 12.38 -6.66 16.70
C ALA A 53 12.74 -5.79 15.47
N SER A 54 12.17 -6.04 14.28
CA SER A 54 12.53 -5.25 13.08
C SER A 54 11.37 -5.01 12.12
N VAL A 55 11.19 -3.73 11.77
CA VAL A 55 10.29 -3.22 10.71
C VAL A 55 10.67 -3.76 9.32
N VAL A 56 11.95 -4.10 9.12
CA VAL A 56 12.48 -4.58 7.83
C VAL A 56 12.09 -6.05 7.62
N ASP A 57 11.08 -6.30 6.78
CA ASP A 57 10.78 -7.65 6.33
C ASP A 57 11.82 -8.13 5.31
N ARG A 58 12.66 -9.09 5.71
CA ARG A 58 13.63 -9.77 4.83
C ARG A 58 12.96 -10.55 3.69
N ARG A 59 11.62 -10.68 3.70
CA ARG A 59 10.81 -11.35 2.67
C ARG A 59 10.33 -10.43 1.55
N SER A 60 10.51 -9.10 1.67
CA SER A 60 10.19 -8.14 0.60
C SER A 60 11.18 -8.18 -0.58
N ASN A 61 12.17 -9.07 -0.53
CA ASN A 61 13.10 -9.27 -1.63
C ASN A 61 12.44 -10.11 -2.73
N THR A 62 11.71 -9.43 -3.63
CA THR A 62 10.97 -10.00 -4.77
C THR A 62 11.84 -10.94 -5.61
N GLU A 63 13.15 -10.67 -5.70
CA GLU A 63 14.12 -11.50 -6.43
C GLU A 63 14.28 -12.91 -5.82
N LYS A 64 14.20 -13.02 -4.50
CA LYS A 64 14.33 -14.33 -3.81
C LYS A 64 13.06 -15.17 -3.97
N ARG A 65 11.90 -14.52 -4.06
CA ARG A 65 10.60 -15.17 -4.30
C ARG A 65 10.54 -15.77 -5.71
N LEU A 66 10.95 -15.00 -6.73
CA LEU A 66 11.04 -15.47 -8.12
C LEU A 66 11.95 -16.70 -8.29
N ARG A 67 13.08 -16.76 -7.55
CA ARG A 67 13.94 -17.94 -7.55
C ARG A 67 13.32 -19.16 -6.86
N MET A 68 12.57 -18.96 -5.76
CA MET A 68 11.94 -20.09 -5.05
C MET A 68 10.69 -20.62 -5.77
N ASP A 69 9.95 -19.77 -6.48
CA ASP A 69 8.73 -20.15 -7.21
C ASP A 69 9.02 -21.11 -8.38
N GLN A 70 10.21 -21.00 -9.01
CA GLN A 70 10.64 -21.98 -10.01
C GLN A 70 10.94 -23.37 -9.43
N SER A 71 11.23 -23.46 -8.13
CA SER A 71 11.64 -24.72 -7.47
C SER A 71 10.50 -25.50 -6.81
N ASN A 72 9.32 -24.91 -6.62
CA ASN A 72 8.33 -25.45 -5.68
C ASN A 72 6.91 -25.64 -6.27
N ARG A 73 6.82 -26.13 -7.51
CA ARG A 73 5.57 -26.35 -8.26
C ARG A 73 4.56 -27.35 -7.64
N PHE A 74 4.83 -27.94 -6.47
CA PHE A 74 3.98 -29.02 -5.92
C PHE A 74 3.48 -28.83 -4.48
N ALA A 75 3.74 -27.69 -3.81
CA ALA A 75 3.27 -27.52 -2.44
C ALA A 75 2.89 -26.07 -2.12
N SER A 76 1.62 -25.71 -2.33
CA SER A 76 0.86 -24.81 -1.45
C SER A 76 -0.51 -24.47 -2.07
N THR A 77 -1.55 -25.17 -1.62
CA THR A 77 -2.95 -24.94 -2.01
C THR A 77 -3.59 -23.74 -1.28
N ASN A 78 -2.80 -22.83 -0.71
CA ASN A 78 -3.30 -21.57 -0.16
C ASN A 78 -2.17 -20.53 -0.09
N VAL A 79 -2.02 -19.75 -1.16
CA VAL A 79 -0.97 -18.71 -1.32
C VAL A 79 -1.41 -17.34 -0.79
N GLN A 80 -2.48 -17.28 0.01
CA GLN A 80 -2.82 -16.06 0.74
C GLN A 80 -2.11 -16.07 2.08
N GLY A 81 -1.11 -15.20 2.21
CA GLY A 81 -0.49 -14.91 3.51
C GLY A 81 -1.53 -14.51 4.54
N ARG A 82 -1.36 -14.96 5.78
CA ARG A 82 -2.31 -14.77 6.90
C ARG A 82 -2.38 -13.32 7.43
N ARG A 83 -1.78 -12.33 6.75
CA ARG A 83 -1.70 -10.94 7.22
C ARG A 83 -2.48 -10.00 6.31
N GLU A 84 -3.12 -8.99 6.89
CA GLU A 84 -3.72 -7.90 6.11
C GLU A 84 -2.66 -7.16 5.26
N THR A 85 -1.41 -7.10 5.73
CA THR A 85 -0.25 -6.54 5.01
C THR A 85 0.28 -7.40 3.86
N ASP A 86 -0.11 -8.67 3.77
CA ASP A 86 0.27 -9.54 2.64
C ASP A 86 -0.63 -9.31 1.41
N ARG A 87 -1.71 -8.54 1.56
CA ARG A 87 -2.53 -8.10 0.42
C ARG A 87 -1.83 -6.90 -0.24
N PRO A 88 -1.59 -6.94 -1.55
CA PRO A 88 -1.00 -5.79 -2.25
C PRO A 88 -1.91 -4.58 -2.04
N VAL A 89 -1.32 -3.47 -1.58
CA VAL A 89 -2.03 -2.19 -1.47
C VAL A 89 -2.56 -1.84 -2.86
N LYS A 90 -3.82 -1.42 -2.95
CA LYS A 90 -4.44 -0.96 -4.19
C LYS A 90 -4.99 0.43 -3.99
N VAL A 91 -4.81 1.27 -5.01
CA VAL A 91 -5.51 2.56 -5.09
C VAL A 91 -7.00 2.25 -5.10
N THR A 92 -7.71 2.73 -4.08
CA THR A 92 -9.15 2.53 -3.92
C THR A 92 -9.93 3.58 -4.70
N PHE A 93 -9.45 4.82 -4.68
CA PHE A 93 -10.08 5.94 -5.40
C PHE A 93 -9.05 6.65 -6.28
N ASP A 94 -9.34 6.73 -7.58
CA ASP A 94 -8.57 7.54 -8.54
C ASP A 94 -9.38 8.80 -8.91
N LEU A 95 -9.00 9.93 -8.33
CA LEU A 95 -9.62 11.23 -8.55
C LEU A 95 -8.95 12.01 -9.70
N VAL A 96 -7.86 11.49 -10.26
CA VAL A 96 -7.10 12.19 -11.31
C VAL A 96 -7.96 12.44 -12.54
N GLN A 97 -8.71 11.43 -12.99
CA GLN A 97 -9.59 11.60 -14.16
C GLN A 97 -10.70 12.61 -13.91
N LYS A 98 -11.24 12.66 -12.68
CA LYS A 98 -12.26 13.63 -12.30
C LYS A 98 -11.70 15.05 -12.33
N ARG A 99 -10.52 15.27 -11.73
CA ARG A 99 -9.83 16.57 -11.72
C ARG A 99 -9.42 17.05 -13.10
N ILE A 100 -8.94 16.16 -13.97
CA ILE A 100 -8.61 16.53 -15.36
C ILE A 100 -9.86 17.04 -16.09
N LYS A 101 -11.00 16.36 -15.95
CA LYS A 101 -12.26 16.81 -16.57
C LYS A 101 -12.71 18.18 -16.06
N GLU A 102 -12.56 18.43 -14.76
CA GLU A 102 -12.86 19.74 -14.15
C GLU A 102 -11.94 20.86 -14.70
N MET A 103 -10.67 20.55 -15.00
CA MET A 103 -9.70 21.51 -15.55
C MET A 103 -9.86 21.76 -17.05
N THR A 104 -10.26 20.75 -17.84
CA THR A 104 -10.42 20.88 -19.30
C THR A 104 -11.83 21.26 -19.75
N GLY A 105 -12.80 21.21 -18.83
CA GLY A 105 -14.23 21.40 -19.13
C GLY A 105 -14.79 22.78 -18.79
N SER A 106 -13.95 23.80 -18.63
CA SER A 106 -14.37 25.19 -18.37
C SER A 106 -14.04 26.13 -19.52
#